data_AF-A0A2S0QB13-F1
#
_entry.id   AF-A0A2S0QB13-F1
#
_cell.length_a   1.000
_cell.length_b   1.000
_cell.length_c   1.000
_cell.angle_alpha   90.00
_cell.angle_beta   90.00
_cell.angle_gamma   90.00
#
_symmetry.space_group_name_H-M   'P 1'
#
loop_
_entity.id
_entity.type
_entity.pdbx_description
1 polymer ?
#
loop_
_entity_poly.entity_id
_entity_poly.type
_entity_poly.pdbx_seq_one_letter_code
_entity_poly.pdbx_strand_id
1 'polypeptide(L)'
;MKLKPLSLLAGAIALTVTAIPVAVQAQMRSSSPLQLAQMPKNERGQKGAWQGLNLTDTQKAEMQTIKSNTRAQIEAILTPEQKATLQAAKEARQGQPQAGQGQRGKKGWANLNLSEEQKTQMRQIREASKEQMLAVLTPEQRQQMQEMRQNMRSRRQQRNSQ
;
A
#
# COMPACT_ATOMS: atom_id res chain seq x y z
N MET A 1 38.20 -6.41 -38.15
CA MET A 1 37.29 -7.37 -37.48
C MET A 1 38.11 -8.29 -36.59
N LYS A 2 37.72 -8.53 -35.34
CA LYS A 2 38.33 -9.54 -34.45
C LYS A 2 37.24 -10.10 -33.52
N LEU A 3 36.87 -11.37 -33.70
CA LEU A 3 35.99 -12.11 -32.81
C LEU A 3 36.83 -13.03 -31.91
N LYS A 4 36.38 -13.26 -30.68
CA LYS A 4 37.01 -14.20 -29.72
C LYS A 4 36.10 -15.43 -29.54
N PRO A 5 36.65 -16.65 -29.46
CA PRO A 5 35.84 -17.87 -29.41
C PRO A 5 35.25 -18.17 -28.03
N LEU A 6 34.12 -18.86 -28.04
CA LEU A 6 33.50 -19.52 -26.89
C LEU A 6 34.38 -20.65 -26.35
N SER A 7 34.26 -20.97 -25.06
CA SER A 7 34.73 -22.23 -24.51
C SER A 7 33.58 -22.93 -23.79
N LEU A 8 33.27 -24.14 -24.25
CA LEU A 8 32.32 -25.07 -23.65
C LEU A 8 33.01 -25.81 -22.50
N LEU A 9 32.28 -26.10 -21.42
CA LEU A 9 32.63 -27.19 -20.53
C LEU A 9 31.36 -27.96 -20.13
N ALA A 10 31.31 -29.21 -20.57
CA ALA A 10 30.23 -30.13 -20.28
C ALA A 10 30.40 -30.74 -18.88
N GLY A 11 29.28 -31.05 -18.22
CA GLY A 11 29.25 -31.77 -16.95
C GLY A 11 28.02 -32.67 -16.90
N ALA A 12 28.13 -33.86 -17.48
CA ALA A 12 27.08 -34.87 -17.42
C ALA A 12 27.15 -35.62 -16.09
N ILE A 13 26.02 -35.77 -15.40
CA ILE A 13 25.85 -36.72 -14.29
C ILE A 13 24.61 -37.55 -14.61
N ALA A 14 24.77 -38.86 -14.66
CA ALA A 14 23.73 -39.80 -15.05
C ALA A 14 23.57 -40.90 -13.98
N LEU A 15 22.31 -41.30 -13.75
CA LEU A 15 21.86 -42.51 -13.05
C LEU A 15 22.18 -42.56 -11.54
N THR A 16 21.29 -42.99 -10.65
CA THR A 16 20.42 -44.17 -10.75
C THR A 16 19.06 -43.98 -10.08
N VAL A 17 18.02 -44.64 -10.61
CA VAL A 17 16.70 -44.76 -9.96
C VAL A 17 16.60 -46.13 -9.29
N THR A 18 16.40 -46.14 -7.97
CA THR A 18 15.98 -47.34 -7.23
C THR A 18 14.53 -47.16 -6.78
N ALA A 19 13.64 -48.02 -7.27
CA ALA A 19 12.23 -48.03 -6.88
C ALA A 19 11.97 -49.20 -5.93
N ILE A 20 11.40 -48.92 -4.76
CA ILE A 20 10.81 -49.91 -3.86
C ILE A 20 9.38 -49.43 -3.51
N PRO A 21 8.33 -50.26 -3.69
CA PRO A 21 6.95 -49.85 -3.46
C PRO A 21 6.43 -50.17 -2.04
N VAL A 22 5.56 -49.29 -1.51
CA VAL A 22 4.25 -49.55 -0.82
C VAL A 22 4.27 -50.51 0.41
N ALA A 23 3.66 -50.25 1.58
CA ALA A 23 2.41 -49.54 1.94
C ALA A 23 2.49 -48.89 3.35
N VAL A 24 1.73 -47.82 3.69
CA VAL A 24 0.43 -47.83 4.44
C VAL A 24 0.54 -48.60 5.78
N GLN A 25 0.33 -48.09 7.00
CA GLN A 25 -0.46 -46.97 7.58
C GLN A 25 0.22 -46.53 8.94
N ALA A 26 -0.25 -45.63 9.84
CA ALA A 26 -1.46 -44.82 9.97
C ALA A 26 -1.29 -43.51 10.79
N GLN A 27 -2.06 -42.49 10.41
CA GLN A 27 -2.81 -41.54 11.25
C GLN A 27 -2.36 -41.24 12.72
N MET A 28 -1.64 -40.13 12.91
CA MET A 28 -2.00 -39.17 13.97
C MET A 28 -2.04 -37.74 13.41
N ARG A 29 -3.09 -37.01 13.81
CA ARG A 29 -3.45 -35.71 13.23
C ARG A 29 -2.72 -34.58 13.94
N SER A 30 -1.77 -33.94 13.25
CA SER A 30 -1.36 -32.56 13.53
C SER A 30 -1.41 -31.74 12.23
N SER A 31 -2.56 -31.82 11.55
CA SER A 31 -2.90 -30.94 10.44
C SER A 31 -3.12 -29.52 10.98
N SER A 32 -2.03 -28.78 11.14
CA SER A 32 -2.00 -27.34 11.07
C SER A 32 -1.76 -26.96 9.62
N PRO A 33 -2.80 -26.85 8.76
CA PRO A 33 -2.63 -25.99 7.60
C PRO A 33 -2.21 -24.62 8.13
N LEU A 34 -1.26 -23.97 7.47
CA LEU A 34 -1.14 -22.52 7.56
C LEU A 34 -2.36 -21.92 6.85
N GLN A 35 -3.50 -22.02 7.54
CA GLN A 35 -4.58 -21.07 7.46
C GLN A 35 -3.95 -19.72 7.76
N LEU A 36 -3.50 -19.01 6.70
CA LEU A 36 -3.50 -17.56 6.74
C LEU A 36 -4.93 -17.21 7.10
N ALA A 37 -5.12 -16.86 8.37
CA ALA A 37 -6.44 -16.72 8.94
C ALA A 37 -7.24 -15.80 8.04
N GLN A 38 -8.41 -16.29 7.60
CA GLN A 38 -9.50 -15.45 7.12
C GLN A 38 -10.03 -14.66 8.32
N MET A 39 -9.17 -13.81 8.86
CA MET A 39 -9.52 -12.73 9.72
C MET A 39 -10.33 -11.80 8.82
N PRO A 40 -11.61 -11.54 9.08
CA PRO A 40 -12.28 -10.39 8.52
C PRO A 40 -11.53 -9.18 9.10
N LYS A 41 -10.46 -8.76 8.41
CA LYS A 41 -9.79 -7.49 8.65
C LYS A 41 -10.87 -6.45 8.43
N ASN A 42 -11.47 -5.99 9.53
CA ASN A 42 -12.52 -5.00 9.52
C ASN A 42 -12.06 -3.85 8.62
N GLU A 43 -12.68 -3.72 7.44
CA GLU A 43 -12.40 -2.67 6.43
C GLU A 43 -12.93 -1.29 6.88
N ARG A 44 -12.74 -1.00 8.16
CA ARG A 44 -13.08 0.23 8.87
C ARG A 44 -11.85 1.15 8.99
N GLY A 45 -10.73 0.75 8.38
CA GLY A 45 -9.55 1.59 8.14
C GLY A 45 -9.74 2.51 6.95
N GLN A 46 -10.49 3.60 7.13
CA GLN A 46 -10.83 4.61 6.11
C GLN A 46 -11.49 4.03 4.84
N LYS A 47 -12.82 4.09 4.76
CA LYS A 47 -13.56 3.92 3.50
C LYS A 47 -13.22 5.08 2.55
N GLY A 48 -12.16 4.93 1.78
CA GLY A 48 -11.71 5.89 0.78
C GLY A 48 -12.52 5.77 -0.51
N ALA A 49 -12.47 6.81 -1.35
CA ALA A 49 -13.15 6.82 -2.66
C ALA A 49 -12.76 5.65 -3.60
N TRP A 50 -11.67 4.94 -3.28
CA TRP A 50 -11.07 3.88 -4.09
C TRP A 50 -11.62 2.47 -3.79
N GLN A 51 -12.25 2.24 -2.62
CA GLN A 51 -12.80 0.91 -2.28
C GLN A 51 -14.02 0.53 -3.11
N GLY A 52 -14.77 1.50 -3.65
CA GLY A 52 -15.90 1.23 -4.55
C GLY A 52 -15.51 0.77 -5.95
N LEU A 53 -14.22 0.83 -6.30
CA LEU A 53 -13.71 0.66 -7.68
C LEU A 53 -13.26 -0.77 -8.02
N ASN A 54 -13.45 -1.73 -7.10
CA ASN A 54 -13.08 -3.15 -7.27
C ASN A 54 -11.65 -3.34 -7.80
N LEU A 55 -10.68 -2.63 -7.20
CA LEU A 55 -9.27 -2.63 -7.65
C LEU A 55 -8.70 -4.05 -7.65
N THR A 56 -7.91 -4.38 -8.69
CA THR A 56 -7.12 -5.63 -8.72
C THR A 56 -5.99 -5.58 -7.71
N ASP A 57 -5.42 -6.73 -7.36
CA ASP A 57 -4.32 -6.77 -6.39
C ASP A 57 -3.04 -6.12 -6.93
N THR A 58 -2.80 -6.18 -8.25
CA THR A 58 -1.74 -5.41 -8.92
C THR A 58 -1.96 -3.91 -8.77
N GLN A 59 -3.18 -3.42 -9.04
CA GLN A 59 -3.52 -2.00 -8.84
C GLN A 59 -3.35 -1.58 -7.37
N LYS A 60 -3.74 -2.43 -6.39
CA LYS A 60 -3.52 -2.16 -4.96
C LYS A 60 -2.03 -2.04 -4.62
N ALA A 61 -1.20 -2.92 -5.19
CA ALA A 61 0.25 -2.89 -4.98
C ALA A 61 0.89 -1.62 -5.57
N GLU A 62 0.57 -1.25 -6.81
CA GLU A 62 1.02 -0.01 -7.44
C GLU A 62 0.59 1.23 -6.64
N MET A 63 -0.67 1.28 -6.21
CA MET A 63 -1.21 2.35 -5.36
C MET A 63 -0.50 2.42 -4.00
N GLN A 64 -0.02 1.30 -3.45
CA GLN A 64 0.78 1.27 -2.22
C GLN A 64 2.20 1.79 -2.48
N THR A 65 2.83 1.42 -3.59
CA THR A 65 4.14 1.94 -4.01
C THR A 65 4.09 3.45 -4.22
N ILE A 66 3.11 3.97 -4.97
CA ILE A 66 2.91 5.42 -5.16
C ILE A 66 2.77 6.13 -3.82
N LYS A 67 1.91 5.64 -2.91
CA LYS A 67 1.74 6.24 -1.57
C LYS A 67 3.02 6.23 -0.73
N SER A 68 3.83 5.18 -0.84
CA SER A 68 5.10 5.04 -0.12
C SER A 68 6.14 6.03 -0.64
N ASN A 69 6.28 6.14 -1.96
CA ASN A 69 7.16 7.11 -2.62
C ASN A 69 6.73 8.56 -2.32
N THR A 70 5.43 8.85 -2.42
CA THR A 70 4.83 10.15 -2.06
C THR A 70 5.15 10.53 -0.62
N ARG A 71 5.06 9.56 0.30
CA ARG A 71 5.40 9.78 1.71
C ARG A 71 6.88 10.08 1.89
N ALA A 72 7.78 9.34 1.24
CA ALA A 72 9.22 9.59 1.32
C ALA A 72 9.60 10.98 0.78
N GLN A 73 9.01 11.41 -0.34
CA GLN A 73 9.19 12.76 -0.89
C GLN A 73 8.70 13.86 0.07
N ILE A 74 7.54 13.67 0.70
CA ILE A 74 7.02 14.59 1.71
C ILE A 74 7.93 14.62 2.95
N GLU A 75 8.41 13.46 3.42
CA GLU A 75 9.33 13.40 4.56
C GLU A 75 10.69 14.05 4.22
N ALA A 76 11.14 14.05 2.96
CA ALA A 76 12.37 14.74 2.54
C ALA A 76 12.31 16.27 2.74
N ILE A 77 11.13 16.89 2.62
CA ILE A 77 10.89 18.34 2.81
C ILE A 77 11.01 18.79 4.28
N LEU A 78 10.87 17.85 5.23
CA LEU A 78 10.86 18.16 6.66
C LEU A 78 12.26 18.36 7.24
N THR A 79 12.37 19.30 8.17
CA THR A 79 13.59 19.48 8.97
C THR A 79 13.85 18.26 9.88
N PRO A 80 15.08 18.06 10.38
CA PRO A 80 15.38 16.99 11.34
C PRO A 80 14.49 17.03 12.59
N GLU A 81 14.18 18.23 13.10
CA GLU A 81 13.31 18.44 14.26
C GLU A 81 11.84 18.08 13.99
N GLN A 82 11.33 18.44 12.81
CA GLN A 82 10.00 18.04 12.35
C GLN A 82 9.90 16.51 12.17
N LYS A 83 10.96 15.86 11.66
CA LYS A 83 11.06 14.39 11.57
C LYS A 83 11.05 13.74 12.96
N ALA A 84 11.84 14.26 13.90
CA ALA A 84 11.85 13.77 15.29
C ALA A 84 10.48 13.92 15.96
N THR A 85 9.77 15.03 15.72
CA THR A 85 8.41 15.25 16.22
C THR A 85 7.42 14.24 15.63
N LEU A 86 7.50 13.93 14.33
CA LEU A 86 6.70 12.87 13.72
C LEU A 86 7.03 11.48 14.28
N GLN A 87 8.29 11.20 14.58
CA GLN A 87 8.73 9.92 15.13
C GLN A 87 8.27 9.74 16.57
N ALA A 88 8.49 10.72 17.46
CA ALA A 88 7.97 10.71 18.82
C ALA A 88 6.44 10.58 18.82
N ALA A 89 5.74 11.29 17.92
CA ALA A 89 4.29 11.16 17.76
C ALA A 89 3.87 9.78 17.19
N LYS A 90 4.74 9.05 16.48
CA LYS A 90 4.50 7.67 16.04
C LYS A 90 4.72 6.68 17.19
N GLU A 91 5.76 6.88 18.00
CA GLU A 91 6.11 6.04 19.16
C GLU A 91 5.05 6.14 20.26
N ALA A 92 4.65 7.36 20.64
CA ALA A 92 3.54 7.58 21.58
C ALA A 92 2.21 6.91 21.15
N ARG A 93 2.00 6.67 19.84
CA ARG A 93 0.81 5.96 19.32
C ARG A 93 0.94 4.44 19.40
N GLN A 94 2.14 3.88 19.50
CA GLN A 94 2.32 2.43 19.62
C GLN A 94 1.81 1.93 20.97
N GLY A 95 1.82 2.77 22.01
CA GLY A 95 1.21 2.50 23.32
C GLY A 95 -0.31 2.72 23.42
N GLN A 96 -1.00 3.25 22.40
CA GLN A 96 -2.44 3.55 22.47
C GLN A 96 -3.27 2.92 21.31
N PRO A 97 -3.88 1.74 21.54
CA PRO A 97 -4.63 1.02 20.50
C PRO A 97 -5.98 1.63 20.09
N GLN A 98 -6.54 2.61 20.83
CA GLN A 98 -7.93 3.07 20.61
C GLN A 98 -8.14 4.22 19.59
N ALA A 99 -7.17 5.11 19.32
CA ALA A 99 -7.43 6.30 18.50
C ALA A 99 -7.68 5.98 17.00
N GLY A 100 -8.90 6.12 16.46
CA GLY A 100 -9.25 5.70 15.09
C GLY A 100 -8.25 6.08 13.96
N GLN A 101 -7.99 5.13 13.04
CA GLN A 101 -6.86 5.15 12.09
C GLN A 101 -6.75 6.41 11.20
N GLY A 102 -7.86 7.10 10.90
CA GLY A 102 -7.87 8.36 10.16
C GLY A 102 -7.42 9.60 10.95
N GLN A 103 -7.63 9.61 12.27
CA GLN A 103 -7.19 10.71 13.14
C GLN A 103 -5.72 10.55 13.57
N ARG A 104 -5.21 9.31 13.63
CA ARG A 104 -3.81 9.01 13.98
C ARG A 104 -2.80 9.78 13.14
N GLY A 105 -2.92 9.72 11.81
CA GLY A 105 -2.01 10.43 10.92
C GLY A 105 -2.09 11.95 11.11
N LYS A 106 -3.29 12.52 10.95
CA LYS A 106 -3.50 13.97 10.81
C LYS A 106 -2.97 14.79 12.00
N LYS A 107 -3.08 14.27 13.24
CA LYS A 107 -2.58 14.98 14.45
C LYS A 107 -1.07 15.18 14.48
N GLY A 108 -0.27 14.29 13.89
CA GLY A 108 1.20 14.44 13.88
C GLY A 108 1.67 15.57 12.96
N TRP A 109 1.08 15.63 11.77
CA TRP A 109 1.44 16.62 10.74
C TRP A 109 0.93 18.03 11.08
N ALA A 110 -0.13 18.15 11.87
CA ALA A 110 -0.68 19.44 12.28
C ALA A 110 0.27 20.22 13.22
N ASN A 111 1.12 19.53 13.97
CA ASN A 111 1.96 20.12 15.01
C ASN A 111 3.38 20.50 14.52
N LEU A 112 3.65 20.42 13.21
CA LEU A 112 5.01 20.57 12.66
C LEU A 112 5.41 22.02 12.32
N ASN A 113 4.52 23.01 12.53
CA ASN A 113 4.75 24.41 12.19
C ASN A 113 5.33 24.60 10.76
N LEU A 114 4.74 23.90 9.79
CA LEU A 114 5.22 23.88 8.40
C LEU A 114 5.23 25.29 7.79
N SER A 115 6.29 25.65 7.07
CA SER A 115 6.34 26.91 6.30
C SER A 115 5.39 26.86 5.09
N GLU A 116 5.06 28.02 4.51
CA GLU A 116 4.22 28.08 3.30
C GLU A 116 4.90 27.43 2.09
N GLU A 117 6.23 27.48 2.00
CA GLU A 117 7.02 26.79 0.98
C GLU A 117 6.90 25.27 1.14
N GLN A 118 7.09 24.74 2.37
CA GLN A 118 6.91 23.32 2.67
C GLN A 118 5.47 22.87 2.35
N LYS A 119 4.46 23.65 2.74
CA LYS A 119 3.04 23.37 2.41
C LYS A 119 2.80 23.32 0.90
N THR A 120 3.42 24.23 0.14
CA THR A 120 3.29 24.32 -1.32
C THR A 120 3.93 23.12 -2.01
N GLN A 121 5.18 22.77 -1.65
CA GLN A 121 5.86 21.58 -2.17
C GLN A 121 5.09 20.29 -1.83
N MET A 122 4.62 20.16 -0.58
CA MET A 122 3.79 19.03 -0.14
C MET A 122 2.45 18.96 -0.89
N ARG A 123 1.89 20.09 -1.33
CA ARG A 123 0.69 20.13 -2.17
C ARG A 123 1.00 19.61 -3.58
N GLN A 124 2.06 20.11 -4.21
CA GLN A 124 2.50 19.67 -5.55
C GLN A 124 2.76 18.16 -5.59
N ILE A 125 3.48 17.62 -4.61
CA ILE A 125 3.73 16.16 -4.49
C ILE A 125 2.42 15.37 -4.37
N ARG A 126 1.44 15.87 -3.62
CA ARG A 126 0.12 15.22 -3.49
C ARG A 126 -0.73 15.30 -4.76
N GLU A 127 -0.59 16.39 -5.52
CA GLU A 127 -1.27 16.56 -6.81
C GLU A 127 -0.67 15.60 -7.86
N ALA A 128 0.66 15.55 -8.00
CA ALA A 128 1.35 14.58 -8.86
C ALA A 128 1.09 13.11 -8.46
N SER A 129 1.13 12.80 -7.16
CA SER A 129 0.77 11.48 -6.61
C SER A 129 -0.66 11.06 -6.97
N LYS A 130 -1.60 12.01 -6.95
CA LYS A 130 -3.00 11.76 -7.33
C LYS A 130 -3.13 11.48 -8.83
N GLU A 131 -2.36 12.13 -9.69
CA GLU A 131 -2.32 11.87 -11.12
C GLU A 131 -1.73 10.49 -11.42
N GLN A 132 -0.64 10.10 -10.73
CA GLN A 132 -0.09 8.74 -10.80
C GLN A 132 -1.13 7.69 -10.35
N MET A 133 -1.83 7.91 -9.24
CA MET A 133 -2.91 7.03 -8.78
C MET A 133 -4.11 6.97 -9.74
N LEU A 134 -4.40 8.05 -10.48
CA LEU A 134 -5.41 8.06 -11.53
C LEU A 134 -4.97 7.25 -12.76
N ALA A 135 -3.68 7.27 -13.10
CA ALA A 135 -3.13 6.52 -14.24
C ALA A 135 -3.28 5.00 -14.07
N VAL A 136 -3.17 4.49 -12.83
CA VAL A 136 -3.36 3.07 -12.46
C VAL A 136 -4.80 2.56 -12.71
N LEU A 137 -5.80 3.46 -12.73
CA LEU A 137 -7.20 3.08 -12.96
C LEU A 137 -7.53 2.90 -14.44
N THR A 138 -8.43 1.95 -14.73
CA THR A 138 -9.08 1.85 -16.05
C THR A 138 -10.00 3.05 -16.32
N PRO A 139 -10.37 3.35 -17.58
CA PRO A 139 -11.31 4.43 -17.89
C PRO A 139 -12.64 4.33 -17.12
N GLU A 140 -13.17 3.12 -16.98
CA GLU A 140 -14.45 2.82 -16.31
C GLU A 140 -14.34 3.09 -14.81
N GLN A 141 -13.25 2.67 -14.17
CA GLN A 141 -12.96 2.97 -12.76
C GLN A 141 -12.80 4.48 -12.51
N ARG A 142 -12.22 5.23 -13.46
CA ARG A 142 -12.12 6.69 -13.38
C ARG A 142 -13.50 7.35 -13.45
N GLN A 143 -14.37 6.91 -14.37
CA GLN A 143 -15.73 7.40 -14.49
C GLN A 143 -16.54 7.13 -13.20
N GLN A 144 -16.51 5.89 -12.71
CA GLN A 144 -17.19 5.52 -11.47
C GLN A 144 -16.73 6.39 -10.27
N MET A 145 -15.43 6.68 -10.17
CA MET A 145 -14.90 7.60 -9.15
C MET A 145 -15.42 9.04 -9.33
N GLN A 146 -15.54 9.52 -10.57
CA GLN A 146 -16.06 10.85 -10.87
C GLN A 146 -17.55 10.96 -10.49
N GLU A 147 -18.36 9.94 -10.76
CA GLU A 147 -19.76 9.85 -10.32
C GLU A 147 -19.87 9.81 -8.78
N MET A 148 -19.09 8.97 -8.11
CA MET A 148 -19.00 8.95 -6.64
C MET A 148 -18.65 10.33 -6.07
N ARG A 149 -17.70 11.05 -6.69
CA ARG A 149 -17.29 12.39 -6.27
C ARG A 149 -18.40 13.43 -6.47
N GLN A 150 -19.16 13.36 -7.57
CA GLN A 150 -20.33 14.21 -7.80
C GLN A 150 -21.42 13.95 -6.75
N ASN A 151 -21.80 12.68 -6.55
CA ASN A 151 -22.79 12.28 -5.56
C ASN A 151 -22.43 12.74 -4.13
N MET A 152 -21.16 12.67 -3.75
CA MET A 152 -20.66 13.19 -2.47
C MET A 152 -20.74 14.72 -2.38
N ARG A 153 -20.54 15.45 -3.48
CA ARG A 153 -20.68 16.92 -3.53
C ARG A 153 -22.15 17.32 -3.37
N SER A 154 -23.07 16.69 -4.10
CA SER A 154 -24.51 16.98 -4.04
C SER A 154 -25.08 16.71 -2.64
N ARG A 155 -24.73 15.57 -2.03
CA ARG A 155 -25.11 15.25 -0.64
C ARG A 155 -24.59 16.27 0.36
N ARG A 156 -23.38 16.82 0.16
CA ARG A 156 -22.83 17.87 1.03
C ARG A 156 -23.58 19.20 0.84
N GLN A 157 -23.98 19.55 -0.38
CA GLN A 157 -24.78 20.75 -0.63
C GLN A 157 -26.16 20.66 0.04
N GLN A 158 -26.88 19.54 -0.12
CA GLN A 158 -28.17 19.29 0.53
C GLN A 158 -28.11 19.38 2.06
N ARG A 159 -27.01 18.93 2.68
CA ARG A 159 -26.77 19.03 4.13
C ARG A 159 -26.35 20.42 4.62
N ASN A 160 -26.04 21.33 3.71
CA ASN A 160 -25.66 22.72 3.99
C ASN A 160 -26.81 23.69 3.68
N SER A 161 -27.94 23.19 3.16
CA SER A 161 -29.17 23.93 2.85
C SER A 161 -30.34 23.53 3.76
N GLN A 162 -30.04 22.86 4.88
CA GLN A 162 -30.90 22.57 6.02
C GLN A 162 -30.23 23.12 7.28
#